data_AF-A0A838LDU9-F1
#
_entry.id   AF-A0A838LDU9-F1
#
_cell.length_a   1.000
_cell.length_b   1.000
_cell.length_c   1.000
_cell.angle_alpha   90.00
_cell.angle_beta   90.00
_cell.angle_gamma   90.00
#
_symmetry.space_group_name_H-M   'P 1'
#
loop_
_entity.id
_entity.type
_entity.pdbx_description
1 polymer ?
#
loop_
_entity_poly.entity_id
_entity_poly.type
_entity_poly.pdbx_seq_one_letter_code
_entity_poly.pdbx_strand_id
1 'polypeptide(L)'
;MMIDTETTVPPTTTPPRPLRRIAIGVAGSLAAALPTVWTVSMIRFLATGELSGHRYHQLTGQGLLLTTLWLLAVVPLIGAAWRGRRPSSAAGILHLAFVGTGAGCAAAATGGGAPALMVVVAVTGGLLWLALPRRPLLRLPVRVDPVLMPLALVTGALCTPYVLDQIDLQNAASGHHAQNPHYFDMAWLVCTLVVIAVAAAAVPAVRRLGVLAGAGFAWTGAMGLLLDVDRTWSGLVLVAGAVIALVSARPGRG
;
A
#
# COMPACT_ATOMS: atom_id res chain seq x y z
N MET A 1 -38.67 21.34 14.27
CA MET A 1 -37.52 20.64 13.67
C MET A 1 -36.85 21.61 12.72
N MET A 2 -35.81 22.29 13.18
CA MET A 2 -35.11 23.34 12.42
C MET A 2 -34.07 22.65 11.54
N ILE A 3 -34.24 22.77 10.22
CA ILE A 3 -33.24 22.32 9.25
C ILE A 3 -32.21 23.44 9.18
N ASP A 4 -31.13 23.31 9.95
CA ASP A 4 -29.96 24.16 9.78
C ASP A 4 -29.35 23.83 8.42
N THR A 5 -29.66 24.66 7.43
CA THR A 5 -29.01 24.66 6.13
C THR A 5 -27.59 25.17 6.34
N GLU A 6 -26.69 24.27 6.76
CA GLU A 6 -25.28 24.56 6.91
C GLU A 6 -24.71 24.84 5.51
N THR A 7 -24.63 26.12 5.18
CA THR A 7 -24.07 26.61 3.92
C THR A 7 -22.60 26.21 3.86
N THR A 8 -22.30 25.04 3.29
CA THR A 8 -20.93 24.58 3.06
C THR A 8 -20.22 25.53 2.11
N VAL A 9 -19.44 26.45 2.65
CA VAL A 9 -18.56 27.32 1.88
C VAL A 9 -17.59 26.43 1.11
N PRO A 10 -17.54 26.50 -0.23
CA PRO A 10 -16.63 25.67 -1.01
C PRO A 10 -15.19 25.98 -0.59
N PRO A 11 -14.35 24.95 -0.39
CA PRO A 11 -12.98 25.16 0.06
C PRO A 11 -12.24 26.03 -0.96
N THR A 12 -11.77 27.19 -0.53
CA THR A 12 -11.01 28.11 -1.37
C THR A 12 -9.76 27.40 -1.91
N THR A 13 -9.75 27.21 -3.23
CA THR A 13 -8.61 26.71 -4.00
C THR A 13 -7.67 27.87 -4.24
N THR A 14 -6.57 27.94 -3.49
CA THR A 14 -5.49 28.87 -3.80
C THR A 14 -4.48 28.15 -4.69
N PRO A 15 -4.25 28.58 -5.94
CA PRO A 15 -3.29 27.92 -6.80
C PRO A 15 -1.89 27.98 -6.15
N PRO A 16 -1.11 26.88 -6.20
CA PRO A 16 0.24 26.87 -5.63
C PRO A 16 1.14 27.83 -6.40
N ARG A 17 2.01 28.54 -5.65
CA ARG A 17 3.06 29.42 -6.19
C ARG A 17 3.99 28.64 -7.16
N PRO A 18 4.60 29.29 -8.16
CA PRO A 18 5.43 28.61 -9.17
C PRO A 18 6.52 27.70 -8.59
N LEU A 19 7.30 28.19 -7.61
CA LEU A 19 8.33 27.38 -6.94
C LEU A 19 7.76 26.13 -6.27
N ARG A 20 6.56 26.23 -5.70
CA ARG A 20 5.90 25.08 -5.08
C ARG A 20 5.42 24.08 -6.14
N ARG A 21 4.96 24.52 -7.31
CA ARG A 21 4.64 23.63 -8.43
C ARG A 21 5.86 22.86 -8.91
N ILE A 22 7.00 23.54 -9.03
CA ILE A 22 8.28 22.89 -9.38
C ILE A 22 8.65 21.85 -8.33
N ALA A 23 8.59 22.20 -7.04
CA ALA A 23 8.88 21.26 -5.96
C ALA A 23 7.95 20.04 -5.97
N ILE A 24 6.64 20.24 -6.19
CA ILE A 24 5.66 19.14 -6.33
C ILE A 24 5.99 18.28 -7.55
N GLY A 25 6.33 18.89 -8.69
CA GLY A 25 6.70 18.18 -9.91
C GLY A 25 7.94 17.31 -9.70
N VAL A 26 9.02 17.88 -9.16
CA VAL A 26 10.26 17.15 -8.91
C VAL A 26 10.05 16.04 -7.88
N ALA A 27 9.49 16.35 -6.71
CA ALA A 27 9.25 15.35 -5.67
C ALA A 27 8.28 14.25 -6.12
N GLY A 28 7.22 14.63 -6.85
CA GLY A 28 6.26 13.70 -7.40
C GLY A 28 6.87 12.77 -8.45
N SER A 29 7.67 13.31 -9.37
CA SER A 29 8.39 12.50 -10.36
C SER A 29 9.38 11.55 -9.70
N LEU A 30 10.14 11.99 -8.70
CA LEU A 30 11.07 11.13 -7.96
C LEU A 30 10.33 10.00 -7.23
N ALA A 31 9.22 10.32 -6.55
CA ALA A 31 8.41 9.33 -5.83
C ALA A 31 7.70 8.33 -6.76
N ALA A 32 7.43 8.71 -8.01
CA ALA A 32 6.76 7.85 -8.99
C ALA A 32 7.73 7.12 -9.94
N ALA A 33 8.98 7.57 -10.06
CA ALA A 33 9.94 7.00 -11.02
C ALA A 33 10.23 5.52 -10.74
N LEU A 34 10.59 5.20 -9.49
CA LEU A 34 10.88 3.82 -9.09
C LEU A 34 9.71 2.86 -9.34
N PRO A 35 8.49 3.08 -8.81
CA PRO A 35 7.40 2.15 -9.05
C PRO A 35 7.03 2.04 -10.53
N THR A 36 7.21 3.11 -11.31
CA THR A 36 6.94 3.09 -12.76
C THR A 36 7.94 2.21 -13.49
N VAL A 37 9.24 2.42 -13.29
CA VAL A 37 10.30 1.61 -13.93
C VAL A 37 10.16 0.16 -13.51
N TRP A 38 9.89 -0.10 -12.23
CA TRP A 38 9.69 -1.44 -11.71
C TRP A 38 8.47 -2.13 -12.36
N THR A 39 7.34 -1.43 -12.46
CA THR A 39 6.13 -1.95 -13.11
C THR A 39 6.39 -2.32 -14.57
N VAL A 40 7.07 -1.45 -15.33
CA VAL A 40 7.41 -1.71 -16.75
C VAL A 40 8.29 -2.95 -16.87
N SER A 41 9.31 -3.09 -16.03
CA SER A 41 10.18 -4.27 -16.01
C SER A 41 9.41 -5.55 -15.68
N MET A 42 8.51 -5.52 -14.70
CA MET A 42 7.69 -6.68 -14.33
C MET A 42 6.70 -7.08 -15.43
N ILE A 43 6.03 -6.11 -16.07
CA ILE A 43 5.17 -6.37 -17.23
C ILE A 43 5.98 -7.04 -18.35
N ARG A 44 7.18 -6.53 -18.62
CA ARG A 44 8.07 -7.11 -19.63
C ARG A 44 8.42 -8.56 -19.28
N PHE A 45 8.87 -8.84 -18.06
CA PHE A 45 9.25 -10.19 -17.64
C PHE A 45 8.07 -11.18 -17.72
N LEU A 46 6.88 -10.74 -17.33
CA LEU A 46 5.66 -11.54 -17.47
C LEU A 46 5.32 -11.81 -18.94
N ALA A 47 5.44 -10.80 -19.81
CA ALA A 47 5.13 -10.93 -21.24
C ALA A 47 6.13 -11.80 -22.01
N THR A 48 7.42 -11.73 -21.65
CA THR A 48 8.48 -12.52 -22.30
C THR A 48 8.69 -13.89 -21.67
N GLY A 49 8.14 -14.13 -20.46
CA GLY A 49 8.42 -15.32 -19.67
C GLY A 49 9.82 -15.34 -19.03
N GLU A 50 10.53 -14.21 -19.07
CA GLU A 50 11.82 -14.04 -18.40
C GLU A 50 11.64 -14.20 -16.89
N LEU A 51 12.50 -15.03 -16.27
CA LEU A 51 12.39 -15.42 -14.85
C LEU A 51 11.05 -16.10 -14.51
N SER A 52 10.60 -17.06 -15.30
CA SER A 52 9.32 -17.77 -15.08
C SER A 52 9.14 -18.37 -13.67
N GLY A 53 10.22 -18.79 -13.01
CA GLY A 53 10.20 -19.23 -11.61
C GLY A 53 9.84 -18.12 -10.59
N HIS A 54 9.87 -16.86 -11.00
CA HIS A 54 9.56 -15.69 -10.16
C HIS A 54 8.17 -15.12 -10.44
N ARG A 55 7.33 -15.78 -11.27
CA ARG A 55 6.00 -15.28 -11.67
C ARG A 55 5.13 -14.86 -10.50
N TYR A 56 5.14 -15.62 -9.41
CA TYR A 56 4.37 -15.28 -8.22
C TYR A 56 4.81 -13.94 -7.64
N HIS A 57 6.12 -13.75 -7.43
CA HIS A 57 6.72 -12.48 -6.98
C HIS A 57 6.41 -11.32 -7.95
N GLN A 58 6.51 -11.55 -9.26
CA GLN A 58 6.23 -10.57 -10.32
C GLN A 58 4.78 -10.10 -10.37
N LEU A 59 3.82 -10.95 -9.97
CA LEU A 59 2.39 -10.61 -9.93
C LEU A 59 1.98 -9.98 -8.59
N THR A 60 2.77 -10.14 -7.54
CA THR A 60 2.41 -9.78 -6.17
C THR A 60 3.41 -8.79 -5.55
N GLY A 61 4.31 -9.25 -4.67
CA GLY A 61 5.19 -8.43 -3.83
C GLY A 61 6.29 -7.71 -4.61
N GLN A 62 7.14 -8.42 -5.35
CA GLN A 62 8.11 -7.79 -6.27
C GLN A 62 7.41 -7.12 -7.48
N GLY A 63 6.09 -7.02 -7.47
CA GLY A 63 5.29 -7.10 -8.68
C GLY A 63 4.25 -6.02 -8.84
N LEU A 64 3.31 -6.31 -9.74
CA LEU A 64 2.26 -5.38 -10.15
C LEU A 64 1.37 -4.92 -8.99
N LEU A 65 1.12 -5.78 -7.98
CA LEU A 65 0.25 -5.42 -6.87
C LEU A 65 0.93 -4.40 -5.93
N LEU A 66 2.17 -4.65 -5.50
CA LEU A 66 2.89 -3.71 -4.64
C LEU A 66 3.10 -2.35 -5.34
N THR A 67 3.47 -2.35 -6.62
CA THR A 67 3.62 -1.10 -7.38
C THR A 67 2.29 -0.37 -7.56
N THR A 68 1.18 -1.10 -7.73
CA THR A 68 -0.16 -0.52 -7.75
C THR A 68 -0.49 0.14 -6.42
N LEU A 69 -0.22 -0.50 -5.28
CA LEU A 69 -0.43 0.10 -3.96
C LEU A 69 0.41 1.37 -3.79
N TRP A 70 1.66 1.33 -4.23
CA TRP A 70 2.55 2.50 -4.20
C TRP A 70 1.98 3.66 -5.04
N LEU A 71 1.59 3.40 -6.29
CA LEU A 71 1.02 4.43 -7.16
C LEU A 71 -0.32 4.96 -6.64
N LEU A 72 -1.19 4.09 -6.11
CA LEU A 72 -2.44 4.49 -5.47
C LEU A 72 -2.21 5.36 -4.23
N ALA A 73 -1.07 5.20 -3.55
CA ALA A 73 -0.68 6.06 -2.44
C ALA A 73 -0.18 7.43 -2.92
N VAL A 74 0.64 7.46 -3.97
CA VAL A 74 1.39 8.65 -4.41
C VAL A 74 0.58 9.54 -5.36
N VAL A 75 -0.07 8.96 -6.38
CA VAL A 75 -0.75 9.72 -7.44
C VAL A 75 -1.85 10.64 -6.89
N PRO A 76 -2.72 10.22 -5.95
CA PRO A 76 -3.72 11.12 -5.37
C PRO A 76 -3.10 12.28 -4.57
N LEU A 77 -1.96 12.06 -3.90
CA LEU A 77 -1.23 13.10 -3.18
C LEU A 77 -0.70 14.16 -4.14
N ILE A 78 -0.01 13.74 -5.21
CA ILE A 78 0.50 14.64 -6.26
C ILE A 78 -0.66 15.40 -6.90
N GLY A 79 -1.71 14.69 -7.32
CA GLY A 79 -2.86 15.28 -8.00
C GLY A 79 -3.64 16.27 -7.14
N ALA A 80 -3.69 16.08 -5.82
CA ALA A 80 -4.27 17.05 -4.89
C ALA A 80 -3.34 18.27 -4.70
N ALA A 81 -2.04 18.02 -4.51
CA ALA A 81 -1.03 19.07 -4.33
C ALA A 81 -0.96 20.01 -5.53
N TRP A 82 -0.94 19.46 -6.74
CA TRP A 82 -0.89 20.20 -8.00
C TRP A 82 -2.09 21.15 -8.15
N ARG A 83 -3.27 20.69 -7.70
CA ARG A 83 -4.51 21.46 -7.70
C ARG A 83 -4.65 22.41 -6.49
N GLY A 84 -3.65 22.49 -5.60
CA GLY A 84 -3.74 23.29 -4.37
C GLY A 84 -4.79 22.78 -3.36
N ARG A 85 -5.23 21.53 -3.51
CA ARG A 85 -6.24 20.91 -2.66
C ARG A 85 -5.59 20.07 -1.57
N ARG A 86 -6.33 19.87 -0.47
CA ARG A 86 -5.94 18.91 0.55
C ARG A 86 -6.17 17.49 0.00
N PRO A 87 -5.17 16.59 0.05
CA PRO A 87 -5.41 15.20 -0.31
C PRO A 87 -6.34 14.52 0.70
N SER A 88 -6.99 13.44 0.27
CA SER A 88 -7.86 12.65 1.16
C SER A 88 -7.05 11.99 2.27
N SER A 89 -7.69 11.76 3.42
CA SER A 89 -7.06 11.01 4.51
C SER A 89 -6.72 9.58 4.12
N ALA A 90 -7.54 8.95 3.26
CA ALA A 90 -7.29 7.61 2.75
C ALA A 90 -5.95 7.53 1.99
N ALA A 91 -5.65 8.51 1.12
CA ALA A 91 -4.36 8.56 0.41
C ALA A 91 -3.19 8.77 1.38
N GLY A 92 -3.37 9.66 2.37
CA GLY A 92 -2.36 9.89 3.41
C GLY A 92 -2.06 8.65 4.25
N ILE A 93 -3.11 7.95 4.70
CA ILE A 93 -2.99 6.72 5.50
C ILE A 93 -2.39 5.59 4.66
N LEU A 94 -2.83 5.40 3.41
CA LEU A 94 -2.26 4.38 2.52
C LEU A 94 -0.76 4.62 2.32
N HIS A 95 -0.34 5.85 2.06
CA HIS A 95 1.08 6.18 1.90
C HIS A 95 1.89 5.95 3.19
N LEU A 96 1.35 6.35 4.35
CA LEU A 96 2.04 6.14 5.62
C LEU A 96 2.10 4.65 6.00
N ALA A 97 1.04 3.89 5.75
CA ALA A 97 1.02 2.44 5.94
C ALA A 97 2.05 1.76 5.04
N PHE A 98 2.07 2.12 3.75
CA PHE A 98 3.04 1.61 2.78
C PHE A 98 4.47 1.91 3.23
N VAL A 99 4.84 3.17 3.47
CA VAL A 99 6.22 3.52 3.87
C VAL A 99 6.57 2.94 5.25
N GLY A 100 5.66 3.01 6.22
CA GLY A 100 5.91 2.57 7.59
C GLY A 100 6.10 1.06 7.71
N THR A 101 5.25 0.26 7.05
CA THR A 101 5.42 -1.20 7.03
C THR A 101 6.67 -1.60 6.27
N GLY A 102 7.00 -0.94 5.16
CA GLY A 102 8.24 -1.18 4.43
C GLY A 102 9.47 -0.90 5.28
N ALA A 103 9.48 0.23 6.02
CA ALA A 103 10.56 0.55 6.93
C ALA A 103 10.69 -0.49 8.06
N GLY A 104 9.57 -0.95 8.62
CA GLY A 104 9.56 -2.01 9.63
C GLY A 104 10.09 -3.34 9.09
N CYS A 105 9.64 -3.76 7.90
CA CYS A 105 10.15 -4.96 7.22
C CYS A 105 11.63 -4.83 6.88
N ALA A 106 12.11 -3.67 6.43
CA ALA A 106 13.52 -3.47 6.09
C ALA A 106 14.42 -3.43 7.33
N ALA A 107 13.89 -2.98 8.47
CA ALA A 107 14.60 -3.08 9.74
C ALA A 107 14.75 -4.53 10.20
N ALA A 108 13.81 -5.42 9.84
CA ALA A 108 13.88 -6.85 10.13
C ALA A 108 14.68 -7.65 9.08
N ALA A 109 14.65 -7.23 7.81
CA ALA A 109 15.43 -7.77 6.71
C ALA A 109 16.73 -6.97 6.54
N THR A 110 17.66 -7.13 7.49
CA THR A 110 18.92 -6.36 7.52
C THR A 110 19.88 -6.71 6.38
N GLY A 111 19.66 -7.82 5.69
CA GLY A 111 20.45 -8.22 4.53
C GLY A 111 20.08 -7.49 3.24
N GLY A 112 21.07 -7.20 2.41
CA GLY A 112 20.84 -6.93 0.99
C GLY A 112 20.33 -5.53 0.63
N GLY A 113 19.51 -5.46 -0.43
CA GLY A 113 19.04 -4.21 -1.03
C GLY A 113 17.85 -3.53 -0.33
N ALA A 114 17.16 -4.22 0.60
CA ALA A 114 15.92 -3.74 1.21
C ALA A 114 16.07 -2.41 1.99
N PRO A 115 17.09 -2.23 2.88
CA PRO A 115 17.26 -0.97 3.59
C PRO A 115 17.53 0.21 2.65
N ALA A 116 18.38 0.01 1.63
CA ALA A 116 18.69 1.04 0.66
C ALA A 116 17.44 1.46 -0.15
N LEU A 117 16.66 0.49 -0.61
CA LEU A 117 15.37 0.74 -1.28
C LEU A 117 14.45 1.58 -0.38
N MET A 118 14.27 1.17 0.88
CA MET A 118 13.38 1.88 1.79
C MET A 118 13.85 3.28 2.15
N VAL A 119 15.17 3.53 2.22
CA VAL A 119 15.70 4.89 2.35
C VAL A 119 15.27 5.75 1.16
N VAL A 120 15.39 5.26 -0.07
CA VAL A 120 14.98 6.03 -1.26
C VAL A 120 13.47 6.28 -1.24
N VAL A 121 12.66 5.27 -0.90
CA VAL A 121 11.20 5.40 -0.78
C VAL A 121 10.82 6.43 0.29
N ALA A 122 11.44 6.35 1.47
CA ALA A 122 11.14 7.24 2.59
C ALA A 122 11.57 8.69 2.29
N VAL A 123 12.74 8.89 1.68
CA VAL A 123 13.23 10.23 1.31
C VAL A 123 12.33 10.86 0.24
N THR A 124 12.04 10.14 -0.85
CA THR A 124 11.19 10.67 -1.93
C THR A 124 9.76 10.92 -1.46
N GLY A 125 9.19 10.02 -0.65
CA GLY A 125 7.90 10.23 0.02
C GLY A 125 7.93 11.44 0.96
N GLY A 126 8.98 11.58 1.78
CA GLY A 126 9.16 12.72 2.67
C GLY A 126 9.21 14.06 1.93
N LEU A 127 9.97 14.12 0.83
CA LEU A 127 10.02 15.29 -0.05
C LEU A 127 8.63 15.64 -0.62
N LEU A 128 7.85 14.64 -1.03
CA LEU A 128 6.48 14.84 -1.49
C LEU A 128 5.62 15.44 -0.37
N TRP A 129 5.69 14.90 0.85
CA TRP A 129 4.97 15.41 2.02
C TRP A 129 5.35 16.85 2.40
N LEU A 130 6.62 17.22 2.25
CA LEU A 130 7.10 18.59 2.44
C LEU A 130 6.59 19.55 1.36
N ALA A 131 6.47 19.06 0.11
CA ALA A 131 5.96 19.85 -1.01
C ALA A 131 4.45 20.11 -0.94
N LEU A 132 3.67 19.25 -0.24
CA LEU A 132 2.22 19.40 -0.11
C LEU A 132 1.84 20.78 0.44
N PRO A 133 1.01 21.57 -0.27
CA PRO A 133 0.54 22.87 0.24
C PRO A 133 -0.38 22.70 1.46
N ARG A 134 -1.13 21.60 1.50
CA ARG A 134 -2.02 21.22 2.60
C ARG A 134 -1.87 19.72 2.83
N ARG A 135 -1.64 19.30 4.07
CA ARG A 135 -1.46 17.88 4.42
C ARG A 135 -2.81 17.16 4.61
N PRO A 136 -2.89 15.84 4.34
CA PRO A 136 -4.04 15.02 4.73
C PRO A 136 -4.40 15.21 6.21
N LEU A 137 -5.68 15.13 6.56
CA LEU A 137 -6.12 15.11 7.96
C LEU A 137 -5.94 13.69 8.51
N LEU A 138 -4.94 13.50 9.37
CA LEU A 138 -4.63 12.19 9.96
C LEU A 138 -5.26 12.01 11.35
N ARG A 139 -5.67 13.10 12.00
CA ARG A 139 -6.44 13.05 13.24
C ARG A 139 -7.90 12.82 12.88
N LEU A 140 -8.30 11.56 12.94
CA LEU A 140 -9.65 11.11 12.60
C LEU A 140 -10.29 10.39 13.79
N PRO A 141 -11.62 10.46 13.93
CA PRO A 141 -12.30 9.73 14.99
C PRO A 141 -12.14 8.22 14.76
N VAL A 142 -11.76 7.51 15.83
CA VAL A 142 -11.69 6.05 15.84
C VAL A 142 -13.07 5.52 16.22
N ARG A 143 -13.60 4.62 15.39
CA ARG A 143 -14.81 3.83 15.64
C ARG A 143 -14.56 2.42 15.10
N VAL A 144 -14.37 1.49 16.00
CA VAL A 144 -14.05 0.09 15.66
C VAL A 144 -15.29 -0.59 15.08
N ASP A 145 -15.18 -1.09 13.86
CA ASP A 145 -16.20 -1.94 13.24
C ASP A 145 -16.13 -3.35 13.86
N PRO A 146 -17.23 -3.84 14.47
CA PRO A 146 -17.23 -5.11 15.21
C PRO A 146 -17.08 -6.34 14.32
N VAL A 147 -17.25 -6.22 13.00
CA VAL A 147 -17.09 -7.31 12.04
C VAL A 147 -15.75 -7.22 11.34
N LEU A 148 -15.40 -6.03 10.84
CA LEU A 148 -14.18 -5.85 10.05
C LEU A 148 -12.91 -5.94 10.91
N MET A 149 -12.96 -5.53 12.19
CA MET A 149 -11.78 -5.60 13.06
C MET A 149 -11.36 -7.04 13.36
N PRO A 150 -12.25 -7.95 13.84
CA PRO A 150 -11.88 -9.36 13.99
C PRO A 150 -11.35 -9.98 12.71
N LEU A 151 -11.98 -9.69 11.56
CA LEU A 151 -11.50 -10.19 10.25
C LEU A 151 -10.08 -9.69 9.95
N ALA A 152 -9.81 -8.40 10.13
CA ALA A 152 -8.47 -7.84 9.89
C ALA A 152 -7.42 -8.46 10.82
N LEU A 153 -7.75 -8.69 12.09
CA LEU A 153 -6.85 -9.30 13.07
C LEU A 153 -6.59 -10.79 12.78
N VAL A 154 -7.63 -11.57 12.45
CA VAL A 154 -7.48 -12.98 12.06
C VAL A 154 -6.64 -13.11 10.79
N THR A 155 -6.88 -12.26 9.79
CA THR A 155 -6.04 -12.22 8.58
C THR A 155 -4.60 -11.83 8.91
N GLY A 156 -4.39 -10.87 9.82
CA GLY A 156 -3.05 -10.53 10.31
C GLY A 156 -2.35 -11.71 10.97
N ALA A 157 -3.04 -12.45 11.84
CA ALA A 157 -2.50 -13.65 12.48
C ALA A 157 -2.17 -14.74 11.45
N LEU A 158 -3.05 -14.98 10.47
CA LEU A 158 -2.84 -15.91 9.36
C LEU A 158 -1.60 -15.54 8.52
N CYS A 159 -1.39 -14.25 8.27
CA CYS A 159 -0.31 -13.75 7.45
C CYS A 159 1.04 -13.64 8.19
N THR A 160 1.04 -13.67 9.53
CA THR A 160 2.25 -13.46 10.32
C THR A 160 3.33 -14.52 10.05
N PRO A 161 3.05 -15.84 10.07
CA PRO A 161 4.06 -16.85 9.75
C PRO A 161 4.69 -16.66 8.37
N TYR A 162 3.85 -16.33 7.38
CA TYR A 162 4.32 -16.03 6.02
C TYR A 162 5.27 -14.83 5.99
N VAL A 163 4.90 -13.72 6.64
CA VAL A 163 5.76 -12.53 6.70
C VAL A 163 7.11 -12.86 7.36
N LEU A 164 7.11 -13.60 8.46
CA LEU A 164 8.34 -13.98 9.15
C LEU A 164 9.23 -14.87 8.28
N ASP A 165 8.65 -15.89 7.64
CA ASP A 165 9.36 -16.77 6.71
C ASP A 165 9.99 -15.99 5.55
N GLN A 166 9.27 -15.04 4.95
CA GLN A 166 9.81 -14.19 3.88
C GLN A 166 10.98 -13.30 4.36
N ILE A 167 10.92 -12.79 5.59
CA ILE A 167 12.03 -12.02 6.18
C ILE A 167 13.24 -12.93 6.44
N ASP A 168 13.02 -14.13 6.96
CA ASP A 168 14.08 -15.11 7.21
C ASP A 168 14.75 -15.55 5.90
N LEU A 169 13.96 -15.81 4.85
CA LEU A 169 14.46 -16.08 3.49
C LEU A 169 15.28 -14.91 2.95
N GLN A 170 14.84 -13.67 3.17
CA GLN A 170 15.59 -12.49 2.73
C GLN A 170 16.93 -12.35 3.45
N ASN A 171 16.97 -12.63 4.75
CA ASN A 171 18.18 -12.57 5.56
C ASN A 171 19.15 -13.72 5.22
N ALA A 172 18.64 -14.88 4.84
CA ALA A 172 19.43 -16.03 4.39
C ALA A 172 19.92 -15.91 2.93
N ALA A 173 19.33 -15.01 2.14
CA ALA A 173 19.68 -14.83 0.75
C ALA A 173 21.13 -14.33 0.56
N SER A 174 21.80 -14.81 -0.48
CA SER A 174 23.16 -14.41 -0.86
C SER A 174 23.24 -14.01 -2.33
N GLY A 175 24.35 -13.38 -2.72
CA GLY A 175 24.60 -12.98 -4.11
C GLY A 175 23.52 -12.06 -4.68
N HIS A 176 23.01 -12.41 -5.88
CA HIS A 176 21.98 -11.62 -6.56
C HIS A 176 20.65 -11.58 -5.79
N HIS A 177 20.27 -12.65 -5.08
CA HIS A 177 19.03 -12.70 -4.29
C HIS A 177 19.09 -11.83 -3.04
N ALA A 178 20.27 -11.57 -2.49
CA ALA A 178 20.42 -10.57 -1.44
C ALA A 178 20.18 -9.15 -1.98
N GLN A 179 20.73 -8.85 -3.18
CA GLN A 179 20.62 -7.51 -3.78
C GLN A 179 19.26 -7.22 -4.41
N ASN A 180 18.49 -8.26 -4.76
CA ASN A 180 17.13 -8.15 -5.27
C ASN A 180 16.13 -8.58 -4.17
N PRO A 181 15.59 -7.64 -3.37
CA PRO A 181 14.89 -7.93 -2.11
C PRO A 181 13.44 -8.44 -2.29
N HIS A 182 13.22 -9.34 -3.24
CA HIS A 182 11.88 -9.83 -3.62
C HIS A 182 11.14 -10.57 -2.49
N TYR A 183 11.84 -11.24 -1.57
CA TYR A 183 11.19 -11.82 -0.38
C TYR A 183 10.75 -10.73 0.60
N PHE A 184 11.59 -9.71 0.81
CA PHE A 184 11.20 -8.50 1.55
C PHE A 184 9.98 -7.82 0.93
N ASP A 185 9.89 -7.71 -0.39
CA ASP A 185 8.76 -7.08 -1.08
C ASP A 185 7.44 -7.82 -0.81
N MET A 186 7.48 -9.16 -0.68
CA MET A 186 6.31 -9.98 -0.32
C MET A 186 5.86 -9.71 1.13
N ALA A 187 6.81 -9.70 2.07
CA ALA A 187 6.53 -9.34 3.46
C ALA A 187 5.94 -7.93 3.55
N TRP A 188 6.54 -6.98 2.84
CA TRP A 188 6.11 -5.58 2.81
C TRP A 188 4.69 -5.42 2.24
N LEU A 189 4.38 -6.08 1.13
CA LEU A 189 3.02 -6.10 0.55
C LEU A 189 1.99 -6.57 1.58
N VAL A 190 2.24 -7.73 2.19
CA VAL A 190 1.30 -8.35 3.12
C VAL A 190 1.11 -7.49 4.37
N CYS A 191 2.20 -6.98 4.96
CA CYS A 191 2.13 -6.04 6.08
C CYS A 191 1.33 -4.78 5.73
N THR A 192 1.55 -4.21 4.54
CA THR A 192 0.80 -3.03 4.07
C THR A 192 -0.70 -3.35 4.05
N LEU A 193 -1.09 -4.48 3.43
CA LEU A 193 -2.49 -4.91 3.31
C LEU A 193 -3.14 -5.12 4.69
N VAL A 194 -2.44 -5.76 5.64
CA VAL A 194 -2.93 -5.94 7.02
C VAL A 194 -3.16 -4.58 7.69
N VAL A 195 -2.18 -3.68 7.64
CA VAL A 195 -2.28 -2.37 8.30
C VAL A 195 -3.43 -1.53 7.72
N ILE A 196 -3.62 -1.52 6.40
CA ILE A 196 -4.75 -0.78 5.80
C ILE A 196 -6.10 -1.45 6.07
N ALA A 197 -6.16 -2.78 6.24
CA ALA A 197 -7.38 -3.47 6.69
C ALA A 197 -7.74 -3.08 8.13
N VAL A 198 -6.76 -3.04 9.04
CA VAL A 198 -6.95 -2.57 10.42
C VAL A 198 -7.37 -1.10 10.44
N ALA A 199 -6.74 -0.24 9.63
CA ALA A 199 -7.13 1.17 9.53
C ALA A 199 -8.56 1.33 9.01
N ALA A 200 -8.97 0.54 8.02
CA ALA A 200 -10.33 0.55 7.50
C ALA A 200 -11.36 0.06 8.52
N ALA A 201 -10.97 -0.88 9.40
CA ALA A 201 -11.80 -1.36 10.50
C ALA A 201 -11.92 -0.38 11.66
N ALA A 202 -10.89 0.44 11.91
CA ALA A 202 -10.85 1.37 13.04
C ALA A 202 -11.34 2.79 12.70
N VAL A 203 -11.25 3.21 11.43
CA VAL A 203 -11.45 4.60 11.04
C VAL A 203 -12.45 4.69 9.87
N PRO A 204 -13.72 5.07 10.14
CA PRO A 204 -14.77 5.08 9.12
C PRO A 204 -14.44 5.91 7.87
N ALA A 205 -13.74 7.03 8.04
CA ALA A 205 -13.34 7.92 6.96
C ALA A 205 -12.42 7.26 5.91
N VAL A 206 -11.79 6.13 6.25
CA VAL A 206 -10.93 5.36 5.34
C VAL A 206 -11.39 3.92 5.16
N ARG A 207 -12.66 3.61 5.49
CA ARG A 207 -13.25 2.27 5.33
C ARG A 207 -13.03 1.68 3.93
N ARG A 208 -13.05 2.51 2.89
CA ARG A 208 -12.83 2.07 1.49
C ARG A 208 -11.44 1.47 1.25
N LEU A 209 -10.44 1.76 2.09
CA LEU A 209 -9.15 1.07 2.04
C LEU A 209 -9.29 -0.43 2.33
N GLY A 210 -10.33 -0.85 3.05
CA GLY A 210 -10.62 -2.26 3.30
C GLY A 210 -11.00 -3.01 2.01
N VAL A 211 -11.63 -2.35 1.03
CA VAL A 211 -11.88 -2.95 -0.29
C VAL A 211 -10.56 -3.21 -1.01
N LEU A 212 -9.64 -2.23 -0.98
CA LEU A 212 -8.31 -2.38 -1.55
C LEU A 212 -7.50 -3.49 -0.85
N ALA A 213 -7.55 -3.53 0.49
CA ALA A 213 -6.90 -4.55 1.29
C ALA A 213 -7.41 -5.95 0.94
N GLY A 214 -8.74 -6.11 0.94
CA GLY A 214 -9.39 -7.38 0.63
C GLY A 214 -9.12 -7.84 -0.81
N ALA A 215 -9.18 -6.92 -1.77
CA ALA A 215 -8.83 -7.23 -3.16
C ALA A 215 -7.35 -7.62 -3.31
N GLY A 216 -6.44 -6.97 -2.58
CA GLY A 216 -5.03 -7.32 -2.56
C GLY A 216 -4.79 -8.74 -2.01
N PHE A 217 -5.38 -9.07 -0.85
CA PHE A 217 -5.30 -10.44 -0.31
C PHE A 217 -5.92 -11.46 -1.25
N ALA A 218 -7.11 -11.17 -1.80
CA ALA A 218 -7.77 -12.06 -2.75
C ALA A 218 -6.88 -12.32 -3.98
N TRP A 219 -6.25 -11.28 -4.52
CA TRP A 219 -5.30 -11.41 -5.62
C TRP A 219 -4.10 -12.28 -5.24
N THR A 220 -3.46 -12.01 -4.10
CA THR A 220 -2.31 -12.79 -3.62
C THR A 220 -2.66 -14.28 -3.47
N GLY A 221 -3.78 -14.59 -2.81
CA GLY A 221 -4.23 -15.97 -2.65
C GLY A 221 -4.60 -16.64 -3.98
N ALA A 222 -5.29 -15.93 -4.88
CA ALA A 222 -5.64 -16.45 -6.20
C ALA A 222 -4.40 -16.77 -7.05
N MET A 223 -3.40 -15.88 -7.06
CA MET A 223 -2.16 -16.10 -7.78
C MET A 223 -1.33 -17.22 -7.16
N GLY A 224 -1.35 -17.35 -5.83
CA GLY A 224 -0.70 -18.45 -5.12
C GLY A 224 -1.31 -19.81 -5.51
N LEU A 225 -2.65 -19.91 -5.55
CA LEU A 225 -3.34 -21.12 -6.02
C LEU A 225 -3.04 -21.41 -7.50
N LEU A 226 -3.08 -20.40 -8.36
CA LEU A 226 -2.83 -20.55 -9.80
C LEU A 226 -1.40 -21.03 -10.10
N LEU A 227 -0.43 -20.63 -9.26
CA LEU A 227 0.99 -20.93 -9.43
C LEU A 227 1.51 -22.00 -8.46
N ASP A 228 0.60 -22.71 -7.78
CA ASP A 228 0.91 -23.81 -6.87
C ASP A 228 1.81 -23.45 -5.67
N VAL A 229 1.69 -22.21 -5.17
CA VAL A 229 2.38 -21.71 -3.98
C VAL A 229 1.50 -21.96 -2.75
N ASP A 230 1.94 -22.84 -1.85
CA ASP A 230 1.25 -23.26 -0.61
C ASP A 230 -0.28 -23.13 -0.70
N ARG A 231 -0.92 -24.17 -1.25
CA ARG A 231 -2.36 -24.16 -1.50
C ARG A 231 -3.20 -23.83 -0.28
N THR A 232 -2.77 -24.27 0.90
CA THR A 232 -3.52 -24.08 2.14
C THR A 232 -3.50 -22.60 2.52
N TRP A 233 -2.31 -22.00 2.60
CA TRP A 233 -2.18 -20.58 2.93
C TRP A 233 -2.85 -19.69 1.87
N SER A 234 -2.60 -19.97 0.59
CA SER A 234 -3.16 -19.22 -0.54
C SER A 234 -4.69 -19.26 -0.57
N GLY A 235 -5.29 -20.42 -0.28
CA GLY A 235 -6.74 -20.56 -0.16
C GLY A 235 -7.33 -19.76 1.00
N LEU A 236 -6.69 -19.81 2.18
CA LEU A 236 -7.14 -19.05 3.35
C LEU A 236 -7.04 -17.53 3.12
N VAL A 237 -5.94 -17.07 2.54
CA VAL A 237 -5.72 -15.65 2.20
C VAL A 237 -6.73 -15.17 1.15
N LEU A 238 -7.04 -16.00 0.15
CA LEU A 238 -8.07 -15.69 -0.85
C LEU A 238 -9.44 -15.47 -0.20
N VAL A 239 -9.87 -16.42 0.63
CA VAL A 239 -11.18 -16.36 1.31
C VAL A 239 -11.24 -15.16 2.24
N ALA A 240 -10.22 -14.96 3.08
CA ALA A 240 -10.13 -13.83 3.99
C ALA A 240 -10.19 -12.49 3.24
N GLY A 241 -9.44 -12.37 2.14
CA GLY A 241 -9.44 -11.19 1.28
C GLY A 241 -10.81 -10.88 0.67
N ALA A 242 -11.45 -11.90 0.09
CA ALA A 242 -12.79 -11.77 -0.50
C ALA A 242 -13.83 -11.31 0.54
N VAL A 243 -13.81 -11.90 1.74
CA VAL A 243 -14.72 -11.52 2.83
C VAL A 243 -14.47 -10.08 3.28
N ILE A 244 -13.20 -9.69 3.49
CA ILE A 244 -12.83 -8.31 3.85
C ILE A 244 -13.33 -7.32 2.79
N ALA A 245 -13.14 -7.61 1.50
CA ALA A 245 -13.59 -6.74 0.41
C ALA A 245 -15.11 -6.57 0.41
N LEU A 246 -15.85 -7.67 0.54
CA LEU A 246 -17.32 -7.67 0.57
C LEU A 246 -17.88 -6.89 1.77
N VAL A 247 -17.32 -7.09 2.97
CA VAL A 247 -17.75 -6.39 4.19
C VAL A 247 -17.41 -4.89 4.12
N SER A 248 -16.26 -4.55 3.54
CA SER A 248 -15.81 -3.16 3.38
C SER A 248 -16.60 -2.39 2.33
N ALA A 249 -17.13 -3.07 1.30
CA ALA A 249 -17.93 -2.47 0.23
C ALA A 249 -19.34 -2.08 0.67
N ARG A 250 -19.85 -2.64 1.78
CA ARG A 250 -21.17 -2.29 2.31
C ARG A 250 -21.20 -0.83 2.77
N PRO A 251 -22.26 -0.07 2.45
CA PRO A 251 -22.46 1.28 2.99
C PRO A 251 -22.40 1.21 4.52
N GLY A 252 -21.61 2.08 5.15
CA GLY A 252 -21.66 2.21 6.60
C GLY A 252 -23.07 2.58 7.01
N ARG A 253 -23.64 1.89 8.01
CA ARG A 253 -24.86 2.34 8.68
C ARG A 253 -24.48 3.63 9.42
N GLY A 254 -24.73 4.77 8.77
CA GLY A 254 -24.50 6.11 9.30
C GLY A 254 -25.45 6.43 10.43
#